data_AF-A0A8T8HTV7-F1
#
_entry.id   AF-A0A8T8HTV7-F1
#
_cell.length_a   1.000
_cell.length_b   1.000
_cell.length_c   1.000
_cell.angle_alpha   90.00
_cell.angle_beta   90.00
_cell.angle_gamma   90.00
#
_symmetry.space_group_name_H-M   'P 1'
#
loop_
_entity.id
_entity.type
_entity.pdbx_description
1 polymer ?
#
loop_
_entity_poly.entity_id
_entity_poly.type
_entity_poly.pdbx_seq_one_letter_code
_entity_poly.pdbx_strand_id
1 'polypeptide(L)'
;MVVRTARAFALAGATFAAAALPLLAAAPAHADVLDCHDFLKASGYEVAHTHALGCGLGQMGNSLLCRITLEGSSVRPADAERACTLAVEQGTTQPG
;
A
#
# COMPACT_ATOMS: atom_id res chain seq x y z
N MET A 1 20.75 -12.60 12.03
CA MET A 1 20.16 -13.39 13.13
C MET A 1 18.67 -13.14 13.15
N VAL A 2 17.85 -14.20 13.03
CA VAL A 2 16.40 -14.14 13.22
C VAL A 2 16.13 -14.38 14.70
N VAL A 3 15.35 -13.51 15.35
CA VAL A 3 14.37 -13.94 16.36
C VAL A 3 13.13 -13.04 16.26
N ARG A 4 12.03 -13.66 15.85
CA ARG A 4 10.63 -13.23 16.04
C ARG A 4 10.38 -12.97 17.52
N THR A 5 9.47 -12.05 17.86
CA THR A 5 8.16 -12.42 18.44
C THR A 5 7.41 -11.18 18.89
N ALA A 6 6.21 -11.04 18.34
CA ALA A 6 5.13 -10.23 18.85
C ALA A 6 4.76 -10.63 20.29
N ARG A 7 4.46 -9.62 21.13
CA ARG A 7 3.47 -9.61 22.22
C ARG A 7 3.44 -8.18 22.77
N ALA A 8 2.36 -7.43 22.55
CA ALA A 8 1.07 -7.49 23.27
C ALA A 8 1.17 -6.85 24.65
N PHE A 9 0.36 -5.79 24.82
CA PHE A 9 -0.10 -5.20 26.09
C PHE A 9 0.96 -4.76 27.10
N ALA A 10 1.18 -3.44 27.18
CA ALA A 10 1.65 -2.81 28.41
C ALA A 10 0.63 -1.75 28.83
N LEU A 11 -0.09 -2.06 29.91
CA LEU A 11 -1.02 -1.17 30.61
C LEU A 11 -0.31 0.12 31.05
N ALA A 12 -1.04 1.22 30.89
CA ALA A 12 -0.62 2.58 31.20
C ALA A 12 -0.33 2.78 32.70
N GLY A 13 0.92 3.11 33.02
CA GLY A 13 1.30 3.81 34.24
C GLY A 13 1.43 5.31 33.93
N ALA A 14 0.59 6.13 34.55
CA ALA A 14 0.53 7.57 34.33
C ALA A 14 1.78 8.28 34.88
N THR A 15 2.53 8.92 33.99
CA THR A 15 3.20 10.23 34.15
C THR A 15 3.90 10.53 32.83
N PHE A 16 3.64 11.67 32.19
CA PHE A 16 4.64 12.52 31.52
C PHE A 16 3.93 13.71 30.85
N ALA A 17 4.31 14.91 31.29
CA ALA A 17 3.90 16.17 30.68
C ALA A 17 4.45 16.24 29.25
N ALA A 18 3.55 16.56 28.32
CA ALA A 18 3.78 16.56 26.88
C ALA A 18 4.84 17.59 26.46
N ALA A 19 6.01 17.11 26.03
CA ALA A 19 6.88 17.83 25.11
C ALA A 19 6.66 17.23 23.72
N ALA A 20 6.15 18.05 22.81
CA ALA A 20 5.77 17.69 21.46
C ALA A 20 6.91 17.00 20.69
N LEU A 21 6.69 15.76 20.28
CA LEU A 21 7.51 15.05 19.30
C LEU A 21 7.24 15.68 17.93
N PRO A 22 8.19 16.41 17.30
CA PRO A 22 8.02 16.76 15.92
C PRO A 22 8.37 15.52 15.08
N LEU A 23 7.34 15.01 14.41
CA LEU A 23 7.46 14.58 13.02
C LEU A 23 8.18 13.24 12.78
N LEU A 24 7.59 12.15 13.30
CA LEU A 24 7.60 10.87 12.57
C LEU A 24 6.51 10.82 11.48
N ALA A 25 6.08 11.97 10.97
CA ALA A 25 5.00 12.09 9.98
C ALA A 25 5.52 12.19 8.53
N ALA A 26 6.72 11.68 8.25
CA ALA A 26 7.22 11.58 6.89
C ALA A 26 7.58 10.13 6.57
N ALA A 27 6.56 9.29 6.45
CA ALA A 27 6.68 8.11 5.62
C ALA A 27 5.41 7.81 4.79
N PRO A 28 4.92 8.73 3.93
CA PRO A 28 4.05 8.34 2.84
C PRO A 28 4.85 8.45 1.53
N ALA A 29 5.85 7.59 1.35
CA ALA A 29 6.41 7.36 0.01
C ALA A 29 6.13 5.94 -0.49
N HIS A 30 5.80 5.02 0.43
CA HIS A 30 5.76 3.59 0.13
C HIS A 30 4.54 2.85 0.69
N ALA A 31 3.76 3.45 1.59
CA ALA A 31 2.62 2.79 2.23
C ALA A 31 1.39 2.64 1.31
N ASP A 32 1.29 3.48 0.28
CA ASP A 32 0.10 3.56 -0.57
C ASP A 32 0.03 2.38 -1.56
N VAL A 33 1.19 1.90 -2.03
CA VAL A 33 1.30 0.86 -3.07
C VAL A 33 1.05 -0.55 -2.50
N LEU A 34 1.01 -0.67 -1.17
CA LEU A 34 0.91 -1.96 -0.49
C LEU A 34 -0.39 -2.68 -0.81
N ASP A 35 -1.55 -2.04 -0.78
CA ASP A 35 -2.83 -2.77 -0.91
C ASP A 35 -3.03 -3.35 -2.32
N CYS A 36 -2.61 -2.63 -3.36
CA CYS A 36 -2.62 -3.14 -4.72
C CYS A 36 -1.61 -4.29 -4.90
N HIS A 37 -0.40 -4.15 -4.34
CA HIS A 37 0.63 -5.18 -4.38
C HIS A 37 0.24 -6.43 -3.59
N ASP A 38 -0.31 -6.25 -2.41
CA ASP A 38 -0.68 -7.32 -1.50
C ASP A 38 -1.93 -8.05 -2.03
N PHE A 39 -2.87 -7.35 -2.68
CA PHE A 39 -3.94 -7.98 -3.45
C PHE A 39 -3.38 -8.86 -4.58
N LEU A 40 -2.41 -8.36 -5.36
CA LEU A 40 -1.81 -9.14 -6.44
C LEU A 40 -1.06 -10.36 -5.91
N LYS A 41 -0.27 -10.23 -4.84
CA LYS A 41 0.38 -11.38 -4.17
C LYS A 41 -0.63 -12.38 -3.63
N ALA A 42 -1.68 -11.92 -2.95
CA ALA A 42 -2.73 -12.77 -2.40
C ALA A 42 -3.50 -13.50 -3.50
N SER A 43 -3.62 -12.88 -4.67
CA SER A 43 -4.22 -13.46 -5.87
C SER A 43 -3.29 -14.44 -6.61
N GLY A 44 -2.05 -14.62 -6.13
CA GLY A 44 -1.07 -15.57 -6.65
C GLY A 44 -0.14 -15.00 -7.72
N TYR A 45 -0.09 -13.68 -7.90
CA TYR A 45 0.80 -13.03 -8.85
C TYR A 45 2.16 -12.73 -8.24
N GLU A 46 3.23 -12.97 -9.00
CA GLU A 46 4.54 -12.42 -8.67
C GLU A 46 4.55 -10.93 -8.93
N VAL A 47 4.83 -10.16 -7.88
CA VAL A 47 4.89 -8.70 -7.97
C VAL A 47 6.20 -8.28 -8.63
N ALA A 48 6.14 -8.07 -9.95
CA ALA A 48 7.19 -7.46 -10.74
C ALA A 48 7.12 -5.92 -10.70
N HIS A 49 8.15 -5.26 -11.21
CA HIS A 49 8.23 -3.80 -11.27
C HIS A 49 7.09 -3.16 -12.10
N THR A 50 6.56 -3.89 -13.09
CA THR A 50 5.41 -3.46 -13.89
C THR A 50 4.12 -3.39 -13.08
N HIS A 51 3.95 -4.26 -12.08
CA HIS A 51 2.83 -4.18 -11.15
C HIS A 51 2.92 -2.93 -10.27
N ALA A 52 4.12 -2.53 -9.85
CA ALA A 52 4.36 -1.27 -9.13
C ALA A 52 3.99 -0.04 -9.94
N LEU A 53 4.37 -0.03 -11.21
CA LEU A 53 4.00 1.05 -12.12
C LEU A 53 2.48 1.09 -12.32
N GLY A 54 1.84 -0.05 -12.55
CA GLY A 54 0.38 -0.15 -12.68
C GLY A 54 -0.35 0.39 -11.44
N CYS A 55 0.01 -0.09 -10.26
CA CYS A 55 -0.58 0.36 -9.00
C CYS A 55 -0.34 1.85 -8.72
N GLY A 56 0.86 2.36 -9.03
CA GLY A 56 1.16 3.80 -8.91
C GLY A 56 0.30 4.66 -9.86
N LEU A 57 0.01 4.18 -11.07
CA LEU A 57 -0.92 4.85 -11.99
C LEU A 57 -2.35 4.88 -11.42
N GLY A 58 -2.77 3.82 -10.73
CA GLY A 58 -4.06 3.76 -10.04
C GLY A 58 -4.20 4.82 -8.96
N GLN A 59 -3.17 5.00 -8.12
CA GLN A 59 -3.13 6.04 -7.09
C GLN A 59 -3.22 7.46 -7.64
N MET A 60 -2.63 7.69 -8.81
CA MET A 60 -2.75 8.98 -9.50
C MET A 60 -4.16 9.21 -10.11
N GLY A 61 -5.12 8.33 -9.82
CA GLY A 61 -6.47 8.37 -10.38
C GLY A 61 -6.57 7.83 -11.81
N ASN A 62 -5.50 7.24 -12.35
CA ASN A 62 -5.44 6.78 -13.74
C ASN A 62 -5.72 5.28 -13.84
N SER A 63 -6.97 4.90 -13.51
CA SER A 63 -7.44 3.51 -13.50
C SER A 63 -7.32 2.82 -14.86
N LEU A 64 -7.48 3.56 -15.96
CA LEU A 64 -7.33 3.02 -17.33
C LEU A 64 -5.89 2.55 -17.60
N LEU A 65 -4.91 3.41 -17.34
CA LEU A 65 -3.49 3.08 -17.53
C LEU A 65 -3.03 2.01 -16.54
N CYS A 66 -3.53 2.05 -15.30
CA CYS A 66 -3.29 1.01 -14.30
C CYS A 66 -3.71 -0.37 -14.86
N ARG A 67 -4.93 -0.48 -15.39
CA ARG A 67 -5.46 -1.74 -15.91
C ARG A 67 -4.66 -2.25 -17.10
N ILE A 68 -4.38 -1.39 -18.09
CA ILE A 68 -3.59 -1.77 -19.28
C ILE A 68 -2.20 -2.28 -18.88
N THR A 69 -1.56 -1.65 -17.89
CA THR A 69 -0.22 -2.01 -17.42
C THR A 69 -0.23 -3.36 -16.69
N LEU A 70 -1.24 -3.61 -15.87
CA LEU A 70 -1.42 -4.88 -15.16
C LEU A 70 -1.79 -6.02 -16.13
N GLU A 71 -2.72 -5.80 -17.04
CA GLU A 71 -3.10 -6.77 -18.08
C GLU A 71 -1.92 -7.14 -18.98
N GLY A 72 -1.12 -6.14 -19.39
CA GLY A 72 0.12 -6.35 -20.14
C GLY A 72 1.18 -7.15 -19.37
N SER A 73 1.04 -7.28 -18.06
CA SER A 73 1.89 -8.08 -17.17
C SER A 73 1.31 -9.47 -16.87
N SER A 74 0.31 -9.93 -17.63
CA SER A 74 -0.41 -11.20 -17.44
C SER A 74 -1.31 -11.27 -16.20
N VAL A 75 -1.68 -10.12 -15.62
CA VAL A 75 -2.74 -10.07 -14.61
C VAL A 75 -4.09 -10.23 -15.29
N ARG A 76 -5.00 -11.02 -14.71
CA ARG A 76 -6.35 -11.19 -15.26
C ARG A 76 -7.07 -9.85 -15.23
N PRO A 77 -7.89 -9.52 -16.24
CA PRO A 77 -8.58 -8.22 -16.32
C PRO A 77 -9.44 -7.92 -15.09
N ALA A 78 -10.12 -8.94 -14.53
CA ALA A 78 -10.91 -8.79 -13.30
C ALA A 78 -10.05 -8.47 -12.07
N ASP A 79 -8.87 -9.08 -11.95
CA ASP A 79 -7.93 -8.82 -10.85
C ASP A 79 -7.24 -7.47 -11.03
N ALA A 80 -6.91 -7.10 -12.27
CA ALA A 80 -6.36 -5.81 -12.61
C ALA A 80 -7.34 -4.68 -12.27
N GLU A 81 -8.61 -4.82 -12.64
CA GLU A 81 -9.65 -3.85 -12.28
C GLU A 81 -9.78 -3.70 -10.75
N ARG A 82 -9.88 -4.82 -10.02
CA ARG A 82 -9.96 -4.81 -8.56
C ARG A 82 -8.75 -4.14 -7.91
N ALA A 83 -7.55 -4.49 -8.37
CA ALA A 83 -6.29 -3.92 -7.89
C ALA A 83 -6.22 -2.40 -8.16
N CYS A 84 -6.68 -1.95 -9.33
CA CYS A 84 -6.72 -0.54 -9.68
C CYS A 84 -7.76 0.23 -8.88
N THR A 85 -8.92 -0.34 -8.58
CA THR A 85 -9.92 0.28 -7.69
C THR A 85 -9.33 0.52 -6.31
N LEU A 86 -8.69 -0.51 -5.73
CA LEU A 86 -8.01 -0.39 -4.44
C LEU A 86 -6.93 0.70 -4.48
N ALA A 87 -6.13 0.75 -5.54
CA ALA A 87 -5.11 1.78 -5.71
C ALA A 87 -5.68 3.21 -5.78
N VAL A 88 -6.81 3.41 -6.49
CA VAL A 88 -7.50 4.72 -6.57
C VAL A 88 -8.03 5.14 -5.20
N GLU A 89 -8.62 4.21 -4.45
CA GLU A 89 -9.14 4.50 -3.10
C GLU A 89 -8.03 4.94 -2.15
N GLN A 90 -6.85 4.31 -2.22
CA GLN A 90 -5.68 4.68 -1.43
C GLN A 90 -5.14 6.07 -1.81
N GLY A 91 -5.11 6.40 -3.10
CA GLY A 91 -4.71 7.73 -3.57
C GLY A 91 -5.57 8.90 -3.06
N THR A 92 -6.81 8.63 -2.61
CA THR A 92 -7.73 9.65 -2.08
C THR A 92 -7.67 9.83 -0.56
N THR A 93 -7.05 8.90 0.17
CA THR A 93 -6.97 8.92 1.65
C THR A 93 -5.67 9.53 2.18
N GLN A 94 -4.74 9.91 1.30
CA GLN A 94 -3.49 10.58 1.65
C GLN A 94 -3.60 12.10 1.41
N PRO A 95 -3.76 12.94 2.46
CA PRO A 95 -3.59 14.38 2.29
C PRO A 95 -2.09 14.66 2.09
N GLY A 96 -1.75 15.18 0.90
CA GLY A 96 -0.42 15.70 0.60
C GLY A 96 -0.03 16.92 1.44
#